data_AF-A0A6B3H1L1-F1
#
_entry.id   AF-A0A6B3H1L1-F1
#
_cell.length_a   1.000
_cell.length_b   1.000
_cell.length_c   1.000
_cell.angle_alpha   90.00
_cell.angle_beta   90.00
_cell.angle_gamma   90.00
#
_symmetry.space_group_name_H-M   'P 1'
#
loop_
_entity.id
_entity.type
_entity.pdbx_description
1 polymer ?
#
loop_
_entity_poly.entity_id
_entity_poly.type
_entity_poly.pdbx_seq_one_letter_code
_entity_poly.pdbx_strand_id
1 'polypeptide(L)'
;MFTPARSARWLIPVVLLIAWLGIGGGLGPYAGKLGEVATNDQAAFLPQNAESTQVIDAQKAFQQNETLPAILVWTSKEEGTPVSEAQREAATGALASLAGTEGVVGGASPALPSEDGLALQGIVQLSPGLGDELPTVLEEVEKAGAAVPDTTVQLAGPAASQADLSDAFAGIDGLLLGVALITVLVILLLVYRSVLLPFL
;
A
#
# COMPACT_ATOMS: atom_id res chain seq x y z
N MET A 1 43.35 -39.64 26.59
CA MET A 1 43.78 -38.23 26.62
C MET A 1 43.69 -37.71 25.19
N PHE A 2 42.53 -37.26 24.75
CA PHE A 2 42.34 -36.75 23.38
C PHE A 2 42.71 -35.27 23.37
N THR A 3 43.91 -34.95 22.89
CA THR A 3 44.30 -33.59 22.57
C THR A 3 43.45 -33.16 21.36
N PRO A 4 42.55 -32.17 21.47
CA PRO A 4 41.82 -31.72 20.29
C PRO A 4 42.86 -31.14 19.32
N ALA A 5 42.96 -31.74 18.13
CA ALA A 5 43.84 -31.28 17.06
C ALA A 5 43.60 -29.78 16.82
N ARG A 6 44.67 -28.98 16.75
CA ARG A 6 44.60 -27.51 16.56
C ARG A 6 43.71 -27.08 15.39
N SER A 7 43.52 -27.95 14.39
CA SER A 7 42.64 -27.76 13.24
C SER A 7 41.14 -27.78 13.57
N ALA A 8 40.70 -28.64 14.52
CA ALA A 8 39.29 -28.71 14.93
C ALA A 8 38.82 -27.42 15.63
N ARG A 9 39.74 -26.70 16.29
CA ARG A 9 39.46 -25.42 16.97
C ARG A 9 39.14 -24.28 16.01
N TRP A 10 39.57 -24.36 14.76
CA TRP A 10 39.27 -23.39 13.70
C TRP A 10 38.19 -23.87 12.72
N LEU A 11 38.09 -25.18 12.48
CA LEU A 11 37.06 -25.74 11.60
C LEU A 11 35.65 -25.58 12.15
N ILE A 12 35.45 -25.80 13.45
CA ILE A 12 34.13 -25.68 14.09
C ILE A 12 33.54 -24.27 13.93
N PRO A 13 34.23 -23.17 14.29
CA PRO A 13 33.69 -21.82 14.11
C PRO A 13 33.48 -21.46 12.64
N VAL A 14 34.35 -21.88 11.72
CA VAL A 14 34.17 -21.63 10.28
C VAL A 14 32.93 -22.35 9.74
N VAL A 15 32.72 -23.61 10.10
CA VAL A 15 31.53 -24.38 9.69
C VAL A 15 30.26 -23.78 10.28
N LEU A 16 30.30 -23.33 11.55
CA LEU A 16 29.17 -22.62 12.17
C LEU A 16 28.87 -21.29 11.46
N LEU A 17 29.89 -20.53 11.07
CA LEU A 17 29.74 -19.26 10.37
C LEU A 17 29.16 -19.45 8.97
N ILE A 18 29.62 -20.46 8.23
CA ILE A 18 29.06 -20.85 6.92
C ILE A 18 27.63 -21.35 7.07
N ALA A 19 27.34 -22.19 8.06
CA ALA A 19 25.98 -22.65 8.31
C ALA A 19 25.05 -21.48 8.68
N TRP A 20 25.52 -20.55 9.50
CA TRP A 20 24.77 -19.36 9.87
C TRP A 20 24.52 -18.41 8.69
N LEU A 21 25.54 -18.16 7.86
CA LEU A 21 25.39 -17.38 6.61
C LEU A 21 24.47 -18.08 5.60
N GLY A 22 24.56 -19.41 5.49
CA GLY A 22 23.69 -20.20 4.61
C GLY A 22 22.23 -20.14 5.05
N ILE A 23 21.97 -20.26 6.36
CA ILE A 23 20.62 -20.15 6.92
C ILE A 23 20.11 -18.70 6.80
N GLY A 24 20.90 -17.71 7.20
CA GLY A 24 20.51 -16.29 7.14
C GLY A 24 20.30 -15.78 5.72
N GLY A 25 21.21 -16.12 4.79
CA GLY A 25 21.08 -15.78 3.38
C GLY A 25 19.95 -16.53 2.68
N GLY A 26 19.71 -17.79 3.05
CA GLY A 26 18.61 -18.59 2.52
C GLY A 26 17.24 -18.15 3.02
N LEU A 27 17.13 -17.70 4.28
CA LEU A 27 15.88 -17.26 4.89
C LEU A 27 15.59 -15.77 4.69
N GLY A 28 16.59 -14.95 4.35
CA GLY A 28 16.44 -13.50 4.10
C GLY A 28 15.32 -13.14 3.11
N PRO A 29 15.23 -13.77 1.93
CA PRO A 29 14.14 -13.53 0.97
C PRO A 29 12.75 -13.86 1.53
N TYR A 30 12.63 -14.81 2.46
CA TYR A 30 11.36 -15.16 3.08
C TYR A 30 10.93 -14.14 4.14
N ALA A 31 11.88 -13.45 4.79
CA ALA A 31 11.56 -12.37 5.71
C ALA A 31 10.93 -11.15 5.02
N GLY A 32 11.36 -10.84 3.79
CA GLY A 32 10.71 -9.80 2.96
C GLY A 32 9.27 -10.16 2.61
N LYS A 33 9.03 -11.43 2.25
CA LYS A 33 7.68 -11.95 1.96
C LYS A 33 6.74 -12.01 3.16
N LEU A 34 7.25 -11.95 4.40
CA LEU A 34 6.41 -11.86 5.58
C LEU A 34 5.69 -10.50 5.66
N GLY A 35 6.26 -9.44 5.08
CA GLY A 35 5.60 -8.14 4.96
C GLY A 35 4.38 -8.20 4.04
N GLU A 36 4.44 -9.00 2.96
CA GLU A 36 3.36 -9.18 1.98
C GLU A 36 2.12 -9.89 2.58
N VAL A 37 2.30 -10.69 3.64
CA VAL A 37 1.22 -11.45 4.31
C VAL A 37 0.87 -10.93 5.71
N ALA A 38 1.47 -9.82 6.14
CA ALA A 38 1.19 -9.23 7.43
C ALA A 38 -0.19 -8.54 7.41
N THR A 39 -1.22 -9.25 7.84
CA THR A 39 -2.55 -8.67 8.05
C THR A 39 -2.47 -7.64 9.18
N ASN A 40 -2.48 -6.35 8.83
CA ASN A 40 -2.45 -5.24 9.80
C ASN A 40 -3.85 -4.99 10.36
N ASP A 41 -4.39 -5.99 11.05
CA ASP A 41 -5.74 -5.94 11.60
C ASP A 41 -5.73 -5.16 12.93
N GLN A 42 -6.04 -3.87 12.86
CA GLN A 42 -6.14 -2.98 14.02
C GLN A 42 -7.18 -3.46 15.05
N ALA A 43 -8.06 -4.40 14.69
CA ALA A 43 -9.01 -5.01 15.63
C ALA A 43 -8.34 -5.96 16.65
N ALA A 44 -7.12 -6.44 16.40
CA ALA A 44 -6.39 -7.31 17.34
C ALA A 44 -5.92 -6.61 18.63
N PHE A 45 -5.98 -5.27 18.68
CA PHE A 45 -5.51 -4.47 19.81
C PHE A 45 -6.60 -4.04 20.79
N LEU A 46 -7.88 -4.38 20.54
CA LEU A 46 -8.99 -4.01 21.41
C LEU A 46 -9.49 -5.22 22.24
N PRO A 47 -9.78 -5.07 23.55
CA PRO A 47 -10.38 -6.14 24.34
C PRO A 47 -11.71 -6.58 23.71
N GLN A 48 -11.89 -7.88 23.48
CA GLN A 48 -13.08 -8.45 22.83
C GLN A 48 -14.42 -8.06 23.51
N ASN A 49 -14.36 -7.62 24.77
CA ASN A 49 -15.52 -7.23 25.58
C ASN A 49 -15.84 -5.72 25.56
N ALA A 50 -15.09 -4.91 24.80
CA ALA A 50 -15.42 -3.50 24.65
C ALA A 50 -16.74 -3.34 23.87
N GLU A 51 -17.59 -2.41 24.28
CA GLU A 51 -18.84 -2.09 23.60
C GLU A 51 -18.58 -1.74 22.11
N SER A 52 -17.44 -1.09 21.82
CA SER A 52 -16.95 -0.81 20.47
C SER A 52 -16.70 -2.07 19.63
N THR A 53 -16.24 -3.17 20.22
CA THR A 53 -15.99 -4.44 19.51
C THR A 53 -17.29 -5.17 19.22
N GLN A 54 -18.27 -5.12 20.13
CA GLN A 54 -19.61 -5.69 19.91
C GLN A 54 -20.34 -4.97 18.77
N VAL A 55 -20.17 -3.65 18.64
CA VAL A 55 -20.72 -2.88 17.51
C VAL A 55 -20.06 -3.29 16.19
N ILE A 56 -18.73 -3.49 16.16
CA ILE A 56 -18.02 -3.96 14.97
C ILE A 56 -18.50 -5.37 14.57
N ASP A 57 -18.67 -6.28 15.53
CA ASP A 57 -19.18 -7.63 15.24
C ASP A 57 -20.65 -7.63 14.79
N ALA A 58 -21.48 -6.75 15.36
CA ALA A 58 -22.84 -6.55 14.87
C ALA A 58 -22.86 -5.94 13.46
N GLN A 59 -21.91 -5.05 13.13
CA GLN A 59 -21.78 -4.42 11.82
C GLN A 59 -21.41 -5.44 10.73
N LYS A 60 -20.63 -6.48 11.05
CA LYS A 60 -20.33 -7.60 10.11
C LYS A 60 -21.60 -8.31 9.60
N ALA A 61 -22.69 -8.31 10.38
CA ALA A 61 -23.96 -8.87 9.95
C ALA A 61 -24.66 -8.01 8.87
N PHE A 62 -24.35 -6.71 8.80
CA PHE A 62 -24.91 -5.75 7.85
C PHE A 62 -23.97 -5.46 6.67
N GLN A 63 -22.65 -5.44 6.90
CA GLN A 63 -21.61 -5.28 5.88
C GLN A 63 -21.18 -6.65 5.36
N GLN A 64 -22.03 -7.28 4.54
CA GLN A 64 -21.70 -8.57 3.91
C GLN A 64 -20.66 -8.45 2.79
N ASN A 65 -20.38 -7.23 2.32
CA ASN A 65 -19.34 -6.95 1.33
C ASN A 65 -18.51 -5.78 1.84
N GLU A 66 -17.36 -6.08 2.48
CA GLU A 66 -16.34 -5.06 2.67
C GLU A 66 -15.87 -4.62 1.28
N THR A 67 -15.95 -3.32 1.02
CA THR A 67 -15.47 -2.72 -0.23
C THR A 67 -14.68 -1.49 0.10
N LEU A 68 -13.70 -1.18 -0.73
CA LEU A 68 -12.87 0.01 -0.59
C LEU A 68 -13.38 1.08 -1.57
N PRO A 69 -14.11 2.10 -1.10
CA PRO A 69 -14.66 3.10 -2.01
C PRO A 69 -13.56 4.03 -2.54
N ALA A 70 -13.54 4.18 -3.86
CA ALA A 70 -12.82 5.21 -4.60
C ALA A 70 -13.83 6.26 -5.07
N ILE A 71 -13.54 7.53 -4.79
CA ILE A 71 -14.41 8.65 -5.15
C ILE A 71 -13.73 9.41 -6.29
N LEU A 72 -14.43 9.57 -7.40
CA LEU A 72 -13.99 10.39 -8.52
C LEU A 72 -14.69 11.73 -8.43
N VAL A 73 -13.93 12.80 -8.60
CA VAL A 73 -14.44 14.17 -8.66
C VAL A 73 -14.05 14.77 -10.00
N TRP A 74 -15.04 15.21 -10.77
CA TRP A 74 -14.81 15.97 -11.99
C TRP A 74 -15.08 17.44 -11.75
N THR A 75 -14.17 18.29 -12.20
CA THR A 75 -14.39 19.74 -12.30
C THR A 75 -14.24 20.17 -13.75
N SER A 76 -14.89 21.26 -14.13
CA SER A 76 -14.66 21.84 -15.44
C SER A 76 -13.20 22.32 -15.58
N LYS A 77 -12.64 22.18 -16.78
CA LYS A 77 -11.27 22.62 -17.07
C LYS A 77 -11.10 24.15 -16.98
N GLU A 78 -12.18 24.88 -17.22
CA GLU A 78 -12.23 26.32 -17.00
C GLU A 78 -12.74 26.61 -15.58
N GLU A 79 -11.89 27.22 -14.76
CA GLU A 79 -12.21 27.48 -13.36
C GLU A 79 -13.50 28.31 -13.21
N GLY A 80 -14.37 27.88 -12.29
CA GLY A 80 -15.63 28.56 -11.99
C GLY A 80 -16.74 28.35 -13.02
N THR A 81 -16.53 27.50 -14.03
CA THR A 81 -17.59 27.12 -14.97
C THR A 81 -18.37 25.90 -14.47
N PRO A 82 -19.72 25.92 -14.52
CA PRO A 82 -20.53 24.76 -14.16
C PRO A 82 -20.29 23.57 -15.08
N VAL A 83 -20.40 22.37 -14.54
CA VAL A 83 -20.31 21.14 -15.32
C VAL A 83 -21.61 20.94 -16.10
N SER A 84 -21.50 20.68 -17.40
CA SER A 84 -22.64 20.49 -18.29
C SER A 84 -23.30 19.11 -18.11
N GLU A 85 -24.58 19.00 -18.51
CA GLU A 85 -25.28 17.71 -18.54
C GLU A 85 -24.59 16.69 -19.47
N ALA A 86 -23.99 17.14 -20.58
CA ALA A 86 -23.22 16.26 -21.47
C ALA A 86 -21.98 15.67 -20.77
N GLN A 87 -21.29 16.47 -19.95
CA GLN A 87 -20.18 15.99 -19.12
C GLN A 87 -20.67 15.04 -18.03
N ARG A 88 -21.85 15.26 -17.46
CA ARG A 88 -22.47 14.36 -16.49
C ARG A 88 -22.85 13.00 -17.08
N GLU A 89 -23.43 13.00 -18.27
CA GLU A 89 -23.71 11.77 -19.02
C GLU A 89 -22.43 11.02 -19.37
N ALA A 90 -21.40 11.74 -19.82
CA ALA A 90 -20.08 11.16 -20.11
C ALA A 90 -19.42 10.57 -18.84
N ALA A 91 -19.46 11.27 -17.72
CA ALA A 91 -18.94 10.79 -16.44
C ALA A 91 -19.71 9.56 -15.93
N THR A 92 -21.03 9.55 -16.07
CA THR A 92 -21.86 8.39 -15.73
C THR A 92 -21.55 7.20 -16.65
N GLY A 93 -21.31 7.45 -17.94
CA GLY A 93 -20.87 6.43 -18.89
C GLY A 93 -19.49 5.85 -18.56
N ALA A 94 -18.54 6.71 -18.16
CA ALA A 94 -17.20 6.29 -17.72
C ALA A 94 -17.25 5.42 -16.46
N LEU A 95 -18.08 5.79 -15.48
CA LEU A 95 -18.33 4.98 -14.29
C LEU A 95 -18.96 3.64 -14.64
N ALA A 96 -19.93 3.63 -15.57
CA ALA A 96 -20.58 2.40 -16.02
C ALA A 96 -19.63 1.47 -16.79
N SER A 97 -18.64 2.01 -17.52
CA SER A 97 -17.65 1.18 -18.24
C SER A 97 -16.66 0.47 -17.32
N LEU A 98 -16.54 0.90 -16.07
CA LEU A 98 -15.73 0.23 -15.04
C LEU A 98 -16.44 -0.98 -14.43
N ALA A 99 -17.75 -1.13 -14.69
CA ALA A 99 -18.50 -2.27 -14.19
C ALA A 99 -18.01 -3.56 -14.86
N GLY A 100 -17.49 -4.49 -14.06
CA GLY A 100 -16.94 -5.75 -14.54
C GLY A 100 -15.44 -5.73 -14.83
N THR A 101 -14.76 -4.60 -14.60
CA THR A 101 -13.30 -4.56 -14.54
C THR A 101 -12.78 -5.35 -13.35
N GLU A 102 -11.64 -6.02 -13.51
CA GLU A 102 -10.98 -6.75 -12.43
C GLU A 102 -10.65 -5.80 -11.27
N GLY A 103 -11.00 -6.19 -10.04
CA GLY A 103 -10.83 -5.34 -8.85
C GLY A 103 -11.97 -4.37 -8.54
N VAL A 104 -12.90 -4.10 -9.47
CA VAL A 104 -14.11 -3.31 -9.22
C VAL A 104 -15.25 -4.23 -8.79
N VAL A 105 -15.86 -3.95 -7.63
CA VAL A 105 -16.95 -4.75 -7.05
C VAL A 105 -18.23 -3.94 -6.93
N GLY A 106 -19.37 -4.55 -7.24
CA GLY A 106 -20.67 -3.87 -7.22
C GLY A 106 -20.88 -2.92 -8.40
N GLY A 107 -21.96 -2.14 -8.35
CA GLY A 107 -22.28 -1.13 -9.36
C GLY A 107 -21.63 0.20 -9.03
N ALA A 108 -21.02 0.86 -10.02
CA ALA A 108 -20.59 2.24 -9.88
C ALA A 108 -21.82 3.16 -9.73
N SER A 109 -21.70 4.20 -8.90
CA SER A 109 -22.78 5.18 -8.74
C SER A 109 -22.91 6.03 -10.01
N PRO A 110 -24.09 6.59 -10.31
CA PRO A 110 -24.19 7.65 -11.32
C PRO A 110 -23.38 8.88 -10.87
N ALA A 111 -22.98 9.72 -11.83
CA ALA A 111 -22.32 10.98 -11.53
C ALA A 111 -23.36 11.98 -10.98
N LEU A 112 -23.14 12.43 -9.75
CA LEU A 112 -24.00 13.37 -9.04
C LEU A 112 -23.39 14.76 -9.05
N PRO A 113 -24.13 15.82 -9.44
CA PRO A 113 -23.63 17.17 -9.36
C PRO A 113 -23.53 17.66 -7.91
N SER A 114 -22.54 18.50 -7.67
CA SER A 114 -22.42 19.32 -6.46
C SER A 114 -23.57 20.33 -6.37
N GLU A 115 -23.86 20.83 -5.17
CA GLU A 115 -24.90 21.84 -4.93
C GLU A 115 -24.67 23.14 -5.72
N ASP A 116 -23.39 23.49 -5.95
CA ASP A 116 -22.98 24.66 -6.74
C ASP A 116 -22.90 24.37 -8.26
N GLY A 117 -23.07 23.11 -8.67
CA GLY A 117 -22.96 22.67 -10.06
C GLY A 117 -21.54 22.75 -10.64
N LEU A 118 -20.52 23.07 -9.85
CA LEU A 118 -19.13 23.23 -10.33
C LEU A 118 -18.35 21.92 -10.38
N ALA A 119 -18.88 20.88 -9.73
CA ALA A 119 -18.26 19.56 -9.70
C ALA A 119 -19.28 18.44 -9.88
N LEU A 120 -18.80 17.28 -10.32
CA LEU A 120 -19.53 16.02 -10.28
C LEU A 120 -18.78 15.05 -9.36
N GLN A 121 -19.51 14.21 -8.64
CA GLN A 121 -18.98 13.14 -7.82
C GLN A 121 -19.51 11.79 -8.29
N GLY A 122 -18.62 10.81 -8.38
CA GLY A 122 -18.93 9.41 -8.62
C GLY A 122 -18.22 8.51 -7.62
N ILE A 123 -18.81 7.36 -7.31
CA ILE A 123 -18.26 6.39 -6.38
C ILE A 123 -18.10 5.05 -7.11
N VAL A 124 -16.89 4.51 -7.07
CA VAL A 124 -16.54 3.17 -7.54
C VAL A 124 -16.12 2.37 -6.32
N GLN A 125 -16.71 1.19 -6.15
CA GLN A 125 -16.35 0.30 -5.04
C GLN A 125 -15.30 -0.70 -5.52
N LEU A 126 -14.16 -0.78 -4.83
CA LEU A 126 -13.07 -1.70 -5.14
C LEU A 126 -13.03 -2.86 -4.16
N SER A 127 -12.43 -3.96 -4.60
CA SER A 127 -12.18 -5.12 -3.74
C SER A 127 -11.18 -4.75 -2.62
N PRO A 128 -11.46 -5.09 -1.36
CA PRO A 128 -10.58 -4.75 -0.22
C PRO A 128 -9.27 -5.55 -0.23
N GLY A 129 -9.16 -6.61 -1.05
CA GLY A 129 -8.01 -7.51 -1.11
C GLY A 129 -7.02 -7.23 -2.25
N LEU A 130 -7.01 -6.02 -2.81
CA LEU A 130 -6.16 -5.68 -3.97
C LEU A 130 -4.67 -5.63 -3.63
N GLY A 131 -4.29 -5.25 -2.41
CA GLY A 131 -2.87 -5.17 -2.01
C GLY A 131 -2.03 -4.34 -2.98
N ASP A 132 -1.00 -4.96 -3.57
CA ASP A 132 -0.10 -4.34 -4.54
C ASP A 132 -0.76 -4.00 -5.89
N GLU A 133 -1.92 -4.58 -6.20
CA GLU A 133 -2.67 -4.30 -7.44
C GLU A 133 -3.55 -3.04 -7.32
N LEU A 134 -3.74 -2.51 -6.11
CA LEU A 134 -4.60 -1.35 -5.86
C LEU A 134 -4.20 -0.12 -6.68
N PRO A 135 -2.91 0.27 -6.78
CA PRO A 135 -2.52 1.42 -7.60
C PRO A 135 -2.85 1.22 -9.08
N THR A 136 -2.67 0.01 -9.62
CA THR A 136 -2.98 -0.30 -11.03
C THR A 136 -4.47 -0.19 -11.31
N VAL A 137 -5.33 -0.71 -10.42
CA VAL A 137 -6.78 -0.58 -10.57
C VAL A 137 -7.21 0.89 -10.46
N LEU A 138 -6.62 1.67 -9.56
CA LEU A 138 -6.90 3.10 -9.45
C LEU A 138 -6.47 3.88 -10.69
N GLU A 139 -5.34 3.53 -11.32
CA GLU A 139 -4.90 4.13 -12.59
C GLU A 139 -5.91 3.84 -13.72
N GLU A 140 -6.47 2.63 -13.77
CA GLU A 140 -7.53 2.31 -14.74
C GLU A 140 -8.81 3.11 -14.48
N VAL A 141 -9.19 3.27 -13.21
CA VAL A 141 -10.34 4.08 -12.79
C VAL A 141 -10.14 5.55 -13.15
N GLU A 142 -8.96 6.10 -12.86
CA GLU A 142 -8.59 7.48 -13.21
C GLU A 142 -8.61 7.68 -14.73
N LYS A 143 -8.03 6.73 -15.49
CA LYS A 143 -8.01 6.78 -16.95
C LYS A 143 -9.40 6.75 -17.57
N ALA A 144 -10.32 5.95 -17.02
CA ALA A 144 -11.72 5.95 -17.43
C ALA A 144 -12.38 7.31 -17.13
N GLY A 145 -12.14 7.87 -15.94
CA GLY A 145 -12.63 9.18 -15.55
C GLY A 145 -12.06 10.33 -16.39
N ALA A 146 -10.78 10.24 -16.78
CA ALA A 146 -10.09 11.23 -17.61
C ALA A 146 -10.58 11.24 -19.08
N ALA A 147 -11.33 10.23 -19.51
CA ALA A 147 -11.95 10.20 -20.84
C ALA A 147 -13.10 11.21 -20.99
N VAL A 148 -13.55 11.84 -19.89
CA VAL A 148 -14.61 12.86 -19.91
C VAL A 148 -14.07 14.18 -20.48
N PRO A 149 -14.62 14.68 -21.59
CA PRO A 149 -14.09 15.86 -22.28
C PRO A 149 -14.22 17.14 -21.46
N ASP A 150 -13.23 18.03 -21.61
CA ASP A 150 -13.18 19.36 -20.97
C ASP A 150 -13.36 19.35 -19.45
N THR A 151 -12.96 18.26 -18.80
CA THR A 151 -12.94 18.13 -17.33
C THR A 151 -11.55 17.79 -16.81
N THR A 152 -11.33 18.13 -15.54
CA THR A 152 -10.22 17.63 -14.74
C THR A 152 -10.80 16.60 -13.78
N VAL A 153 -10.25 15.38 -13.78
CA VAL A 153 -10.63 14.33 -12.83
C VAL A 153 -9.65 14.31 -11.66
N GLN A 154 -10.16 14.11 -10.46
CA GLN A 154 -9.36 13.83 -9.27
C GLN A 154 -9.92 12.63 -8.53
N LEU A 155 -9.02 11.84 -7.95
CA LEU A 155 -9.35 10.64 -7.21
C LEU A 155 -9.24 10.91 -5.70
N ALA A 156 -10.20 10.39 -4.95
CA ALA A 156 -10.31 10.57 -3.52
C ALA A 156 -10.90 9.32 -2.84
N GLY A 157 -11.11 9.40 -1.54
CA GLY A 157 -11.70 8.34 -0.73
C GLY A 157 -10.67 7.35 -0.18
N PRO A 158 -11.12 6.37 0.63
CA PRO A 158 -10.27 5.40 1.30
C PRO A 158 -9.29 4.66 0.37
N ALA A 159 -9.72 4.31 -0.85
CA ALA A 159 -8.86 3.64 -1.81
C ALA A 159 -7.67 4.51 -2.24
N ALA A 160 -7.93 5.78 -2.60
CA ALA A 160 -6.89 6.73 -3.00
C ALA A 160 -5.93 7.01 -1.85
N SER A 161 -6.45 7.25 -0.64
CA SER A 161 -5.61 7.51 0.53
C SER A 161 -4.71 6.32 0.89
N GLN A 162 -5.20 5.08 0.73
CA GLN A 162 -4.39 3.89 0.95
C GLN A 162 -3.28 3.75 -0.09
N ALA A 163 -3.59 4.01 -1.37
CA ALA A 163 -2.59 4.01 -2.43
C ALA A 163 -1.52 5.10 -2.25
N ASP A 164 -1.92 6.33 -1.90
CA ASP A 164 -1.01 7.44 -1.63
C ASP A 164 -0.05 7.13 -0.47
N LEU A 165 -0.57 6.51 0.60
CA LEU A 165 0.25 6.05 1.72
C LEU A 165 1.24 4.98 1.26
N SER A 166 0.77 3.99 0.50
CA SER A 166 1.62 2.92 -0.03
C SER A 166 2.75 3.48 -0.91
N ASP A 167 2.43 4.39 -1.84
CA ASP A 167 3.41 5.04 -2.71
C ASP A 167 4.43 5.86 -1.92
N ALA A 168 3.97 6.62 -0.92
CA ALA A 168 4.83 7.40 -0.04
C ALA A 168 5.83 6.52 0.73
N PHE A 169 5.48 5.29 1.10
CA PHE A 169 6.37 4.35 1.80
C PHE A 169 7.25 3.53 0.84
N ALA A 170 6.79 3.21 -0.37
CA ALA A 170 7.53 2.39 -1.34
C ALA A 170 8.91 2.99 -1.71
N GLY A 171 9.03 4.32 -1.70
CA GLY A 171 10.30 5.01 -1.98
C GLY A 171 11.28 5.10 -0.80
N ILE A 172 10.82 4.83 0.43
CA ILE A 172 11.57 5.15 1.66
C ILE A 172 12.47 3.97 2.09
N ASP A 173 12.08 2.72 1.86
CA ASP A 173 12.80 1.56 2.37
C ASP A 173 14.26 1.49 1.91
N GLY A 174 14.50 1.74 0.60
CA GLY A 174 15.85 1.78 0.05
C GLY A 174 16.69 2.94 0.60
N LEU A 175 16.07 4.11 0.78
CA LEU A 175 16.71 5.29 1.33
C LEU A 175 17.06 5.08 2.81
N LEU A 176 16.14 4.54 3.62
CA LEU A 176 16.38 4.23 5.03
C LEU A 176 17.48 3.19 5.18
N LEU A 177 17.48 2.13 4.37
CA LEU A 177 18.54 1.13 4.40
C LEU A 177 19.90 1.77 4.08
N GLY A 178 19.97 2.58 3.03
CA GLY A 178 21.19 3.28 2.64
C GLY A 178 21.68 4.25 3.72
N VAL A 179 20.79 5.10 4.23
CA VAL A 179 21.10 6.08 5.29
C VAL A 179 21.51 5.39 6.58
N ALA A 180 20.84 4.30 6.97
CA ALA A 180 21.19 3.53 8.15
C ALA A 180 22.58 2.90 8.01
N LEU A 181 22.87 2.28 6.86
CA LEU A 181 24.17 1.66 6.59
C LEU A 181 25.30 2.68 6.62
N ILE A 182 25.12 3.84 5.96
CA ILE A 182 26.12 4.92 5.94
C ILE A 182 26.32 5.49 7.35
N THR A 183 25.23 5.77 8.07
CA THR A 183 25.30 6.30 9.44
C THR A 183 26.05 5.37 10.36
N VAL A 184 25.74 4.07 10.32
CA VAL A 184 26.44 3.04 11.11
C VAL A 184 27.91 2.97 10.72
N LEU A 185 28.24 2.96 9.42
CA LEU A 185 29.63 2.94 8.95
C LEU A 185 30.41 4.16 9.47
N VAL A 186 29.83 5.36 9.40
CA VAL A 186 30.44 6.60 9.92
C VAL A 186 30.66 6.49 11.43
N ILE A 187 29.67 6.02 12.19
CA ILE A 187 29.80 5.82 13.64
C ILE A 187 30.91 4.81 13.95
N LEU A 188 30.97 3.68 13.23
CA LEU A 188 32.02 2.68 13.42
C LEU A 188 33.41 3.28 13.14
N LEU A 189 33.57 4.06 12.07
CA LEU A 189 34.83 4.76 11.77
C LEU A 189 35.23 5.75 12.88
N LEU A 190 34.28 6.51 13.42
CA LEU A 190 34.50 7.48 14.49
C LEU A 190 34.85 6.80 15.83
N VAL A 191 34.11 5.74 16.19
CA VAL A 191 34.30 5.01 17.46
C VAL A 191 35.60 4.21 17.43
N TYR A 192 35.86 3.48 16.35
CA TYR A 192 37.04 2.62 16.25
C TYR A 192 38.30 3.35 15.82
N ARG A 193 38.19 4.59 15.31
CA ARG A 193 39.33 5.49 14.99
C ARG A 193 40.37 4.87 14.05
N SER A 194 40.06 3.74 13.44
CA SER A 194 40.90 2.92 12.59
C SER A 194 40.01 2.24 11.57
N VAL A 195 40.21 2.60 10.30
CA VAL A 195 39.38 2.27 9.13
C VAL A 195 39.30 0.76 8.83
N LEU A 196 40.06 -0.08 9.55
CA LEU A 196 40.27 -1.49 9.23
C LEU A 196 39.49 -2.49 10.10
N LEU A 197 38.89 -2.08 11.22
CA LEU A 197 38.14 -3.01 12.10
C LEU A 197 36.74 -3.43 11.60
N PRO A 198 35.96 -2.63 10.84
CA PRO A 198 34.63 -3.07 10.38
C PRO A 198 34.66 -4.02 9.16
N PHE A 199 35.83 -4.27 8.57
CA PHE A 199 36.02 -5.17 7.42
C PHE A 199 36.76 -6.48 7.77
N LEU A 200 37.08 -6.72 9.05
CA LEU A 200 37.83 -7.88 9.55
C LEU A 200 36.94 -8.89 10.29
#